data_AF-A0A3M1PM00-F1
#
_entry.id   AF-A0A3M1PM00-F1
#
_cell.length_a   1.000
_cell.length_b   1.000
_cell.length_c   1.000
_cell.angle_alpha   90.00
_cell.angle_beta   90.00
_cell.angle_gamma   90.00
#
_symmetry.space_group_name_H-M   'P 1'
#
loop_
_entity.id
_entity.type
_entity.pdbx_description
1 polymer ?
#
loop_
_entity_poly.entity_id
_entity_poly.type
_entity_poly.pdbx_seq_one_letter_code
_entity_poly.pdbx_strand_id
1 'polypeptide(L)'
;MRMQKFIFAPEHLAPPEVMERLSTVFAEELQLFAQWEPLSPVFSVEEAPTRAQAGSWAYRLEASLRDEDFETLMPGFPARDAQTIFVGTALEHGWDVVPRQDEIAYLHGQLEAGELRSVFRFYGNIRHYTTRSQLMPNLVRCKRIVVFSRELIPLLQEAFTIFPQRCYVVSDVLRRVAGHVDDVETLARLNGIVLHELEDYIHLLVKIAGNTVTLSSGAYRLDPISWPPTVESVG
;
A
#
# COMPACT_ATOMS: atom_id res chain seq x y z
N MET A 1 -0.98 -0.06 -17.21
CA MET A 1 -0.61 0.18 -15.78
C MET A 1 -1.71 0.94 -15.01
N ARG A 2 -1.81 0.80 -13.67
CA ARG A 2 -2.76 1.58 -12.85
C ARG A 2 -2.04 2.30 -11.71
N MET A 3 -2.38 3.58 -11.52
CA MET A 3 -1.85 4.46 -10.47
C MET A 3 -3.00 4.97 -9.61
N GLN A 4 -2.71 5.38 -8.39
CA GLN A 4 -3.73 5.87 -7.46
C GLN A 4 -3.16 6.88 -6.47
N LYS A 5 -4.03 7.75 -5.94
CA LYS A 5 -3.72 8.62 -4.81
C LYS A 5 -4.98 8.92 -4.01
N PHE A 6 -4.80 9.44 -2.80
CA PHE A 6 -5.91 10.04 -2.07
C PHE A 6 -6.02 11.52 -2.40
N ILE A 7 -7.25 11.98 -2.61
CA ILE A 7 -7.63 13.40 -2.70
C ILE A 7 -8.64 13.70 -1.61
N PHE A 8 -8.70 14.95 -1.16
CA PHE A 8 -9.50 15.36 -0.02
C PHE A 8 -10.41 16.53 -0.38
N ALA A 9 -11.69 16.42 -0.05
CA ALA A 9 -12.69 17.48 -0.26
C ALA A 9 -13.19 18.04 1.08
N PRO A 10 -13.48 19.34 1.19
CA PRO A 10 -14.01 19.93 2.43
C PRO A 10 -15.46 19.54 2.70
N GLU A 11 -16.19 19.11 1.67
CA GLU A 11 -17.59 18.69 1.74
C GLU A 11 -17.76 17.26 1.23
N HIS A 12 -18.84 16.60 1.68
CA HIS A 12 -19.16 15.27 1.20
C HIS A 12 -19.75 15.35 -0.21
N LEU A 13 -19.03 14.81 -1.18
CA LEU A 13 -19.40 14.72 -2.59
C LEU A 13 -19.62 13.27 -2.98
N ALA A 14 -20.60 13.02 -3.84
CA ALA A 14 -20.72 11.70 -4.47
C ALA A 14 -19.54 11.49 -5.46
N PRO A 15 -19.07 10.25 -5.70
CA PRO A 15 -17.97 9.99 -6.62
C PRO A 15 -18.12 10.60 -8.03
N PRO A 16 -19.32 10.62 -8.65
CA PRO A 16 -19.52 11.31 -9.93
C PRO A 16 -19.28 12.83 -9.85
N GLU A 17 -19.65 13.47 -8.74
CA GLU A 17 -19.42 14.91 -8.56
C GLU A 17 -17.93 15.22 -8.37
N VAL A 18 -17.20 14.35 -7.67
CA VAL A 18 -15.73 14.45 -7.58
C VAL A 18 -15.11 14.33 -8.96
N MET A 19 -15.56 13.37 -9.76
CA MET A 19 -15.12 13.18 -11.16
C MET A 19 -15.35 14.41 -12.03
N GLU A 20 -16.53 15.04 -11.97
CA GLU A 20 -16.85 16.27 -12.70
C GLU A 20 -15.94 17.45 -12.29
N ARG A 21 -15.52 17.48 -11.02
CA ARG A 21 -14.68 18.54 -10.46
C ARG A 21 -13.17 18.27 -10.59
N LEU A 22 -12.75 17.12 -11.14
CA LEU A 22 -11.32 16.77 -11.24
C LEU A 22 -10.50 17.82 -12.01
N SER A 23 -11.03 18.34 -13.12
CA SER A 23 -10.32 19.28 -13.99
C SER A 23 -10.33 20.74 -13.50
N THR A 24 -11.13 21.04 -12.46
CA THR A 24 -11.33 22.40 -11.97
C THR A 24 -10.87 22.55 -10.53
N VAL A 25 -11.41 21.74 -9.62
CA VAL A 25 -11.13 21.80 -8.18
C VAL A 25 -9.87 20.99 -7.84
N PHE A 26 -9.67 19.85 -8.48
CA PHE A 26 -8.53 18.95 -8.22
C PHE A 26 -7.48 18.98 -9.34
N ALA A 27 -7.42 20.08 -10.11
CA ALA A 27 -6.59 20.18 -11.31
C ALA A 27 -5.09 19.97 -11.02
N GLU A 28 -4.62 20.45 -9.86
CA GLU A 28 -3.23 20.28 -9.42
C GLU A 28 -2.85 18.79 -9.28
N GLU A 29 -3.82 17.95 -8.88
CA GLU A 29 -3.59 16.51 -8.71
C GLU A 29 -3.32 15.80 -10.05
N LEU A 30 -3.74 16.41 -11.15
CA LEU A 30 -3.58 15.91 -12.52
C LEU A 30 -2.34 16.46 -13.23
N GLN A 31 -1.60 17.37 -12.59
CA GLN A 31 -0.46 18.07 -13.22
C GLN A 31 0.59 17.11 -13.78
N LEU A 32 0.82 15.98 -13.10
CA LEU A 32 1.71 14.91 -13.56
C LEU A 32 1.38 14.48 -14.99
N PHE A 33 0.12 14.18 -15.30
CA PHE A 33 -0.25 13.66 -16.62
C PHE A 33 -0.15 14.72 -17.71
N ALA A 34 -0.40 15.99 -17.37
CA ALA A 34 -0.21 17.10 -18.30
C ALA A 34 1.26 17.33 -18.67
N GLN A 35 2.21 16.99 -17.79
CA GLN A 35 3.65 17.09 -18.08
C GLN A 35 4.17 15.93 -18.94
N TRP A 36 3.40 14.84 -19.04
CA TRP A 36 3.78 13.60 -19.70
C TRP A 36 2.88 13.30 -20.90
N GLU A 37 2.66 14.28 -21.79
CA GLU A 37 2.00 14.02 -23.07
C GLU A 37 2.82 12.97 -23.88
N PRO A 38 2.18 11.99 -24.52
CA PRO A 38 0.75 11.89 -24.86
C PRO A 38 -0.08 10.99 -23.91
N LEU A 39 0.33 10.77 -22.65
CA LEU A 39 -0.44 9.92 -21.73
C LEU A 39 -1.91 10.37 -21.63
N SER A 40 -2.83 9.42 -21.78
CA SER A 40 -4.28 9.66 -21.78
C SER A 40 -4.96 8.78 -20.72
N PRO A 41 -4.80 9.10 -19.42
CA PRO A 41 -5.35 8.29 -18.34
C PRO A 41 -6.89 8.26 -18.34
N VAL A 42 -7.44 7.09 -18.03
CA VAL A 42 -8.86 6.93 -17.68
C VAL A 42 -9.00 6.95 -16.16
N PHE A 43 -9.73 7.94 -15.64
CA PHE A 43 -9.88 8.14 -14.20
C PHE A 43 -11.12 7.45 -13.64
N SER A 44 -11.00 7.02 -12.37
CA SER A 44 -12.11 6.55 -11.55
C SER A 44 -11.93 7.00 -10.11
N VAL A 45 -13.04 7.19 -9.40
CA VAL A 45 -13.04 7.66 -8.01
C VAL A 45 -13.87 6.74 -7.14
N GLU A 46 -13.38 6.51 -5.92
CA GLU A 46 -14.02 5.73 -4.88
C GLU A 46 -13.97 6.51 -3.55
N GLU A 47 -15.04 6.48 -2.77
CA GLU A 47 -15.03 7.04 -1.41
C GLU A 47 -14.11 6.22 -0.48
N ALA A 48 -13.34 6.91 0.36
CA ALA A 48 -12.44 6.31 1.34
C ALA A 48 -12.76 6.83 2.75
N PRO A 49 -13.92 6.52 3.33
CA PRO A 49 -14.40 7.15 4.56
C PRO A 49 -13.47 6.93 5.76
N THR A 50 -12.80 5.78 5.82
CA THR A 50 -11.79 5.46 6.86
C THR A 50 -10.53 6.30 6.75
N ARG A 51 -10.35 7.06 5.67
CA ARG A 51 -9.23 7.98 5.42
C ARG A 51 -9.61 9.45 5.60
N ALA A 52 -10.87 9.75 5.90
CA ALA A 52 -11.31 11.11 6.18
C ALA A 52 -10.51 11.72 7.34
N GLN A 53 -10.27 13.02 7.28
CA GLN A 53 -9.59 13.78 8.33
C GLN A 53 -10.57 14.79 8.93
N ALA A 54 -10.20 15.42 10.05
CA ALA A 54 -11.06 16.42 10.69
C ALA A 54 -11.36 17.57 9.70
N GLY A 55 -12.60 17.63 9.21
CA GLY A 55 -13.06 18.63 8.25
C GLY A 55 -12.77 18.30 6.77
N SER A 56 -12.37 17.07 6.43
CA SER A 56 -12.23 16.66 5.04
C SER A 56 -12.64 15.20 4.77
N TRP A 57 -13.29 15.01 3.63
CA TRP A 57 -13.70 13.73 3.09
C TRP A 57 -12.65 13.21 2.14
N ALA A 58 -12.29 11.92 2.28
CA ALA A 58 -11.24 11.32 1.49
C ALA A 58 -11.81 10.48 0.35
N TYR A 59 -11.16 10.57 -0.81
CA TYR A 59 -11.48 9.82 -2.00
C TYR A 59 -10.21 9.21 -2.57
N ARG A 60 -10.31 7.98 -3.06
CA ARG A 60 -9.27 7.34 -3.84
C ARG A 60 -9.50 7.64 -5.31
N LEU A 61 -8.57 8.38 -5.91
CA LEU A 61 -8.50 8.61 -7.35
C LEU A 61 -7.58 7.55 -7.96
N GLU A 62 -8.08 6.80 -8.94
CA GLU A 62 -7.30 5.83 -9.71
C GLU A 62 -7.21 6.28 -11.17
N ALA A 63 -6.01 6.23 -11.74
CA ALA A 63 -5.70 6.52 -13.14
C ALA A 63 -5.26 5.22 -13.83
N SER A 64 -6.01 4.81 -14.84
CA SER A 64 -5.67 3.68 -15.71
C SER A 64 -4.97 4.17 -16.96
N LEU A 65 -3.73 3.73 -17.14
CA LEU A 65 -2.87 4.04 -18.29
C LEU A 65 -2.73 2.79 -19.15
N ARG A 66 -2.80 2.94 -20.47
CA ARG A 66 -2.60 1.81 -21.38
C ARG A 66 -1.11 1.62 -21.59
N ASP A 67 -0.69 0.39 -21.86
CA ASP A 67 0.74 0.09 -22.01
C ASP A 67 1.28 0.72 -23.32
N GLU A 68 0.43 0.85 -24.35
CA GLU A 68 0.74 1.51 -25.62
C GLU A 68 1.07 3.01 -25.44
N ASP A 69 0.53 3.67 -24.41
CA ASP A 69 0.80 5.08 -24.15
C ASP A 69 2.31 5.28 -23.85
N PHE A 70 2.98 4.27 -23.27
CA PHE A 70 4.42 4.31 -22.94
C PHE A 70 5.34 4.01 -24.11
N GLU A 71 4.87 3.32 -25.15
CA GLU A 71 5.66 3.07 -26.36
C GLU A 71 5.93 4.36 -27.15
N THR A 72 4.99 5.30 -27.06
CA THR A 72 5.06 6.59 -27.77
C THR A 72 5.63 7.73 -26.92
N LEU A 73 5.74 7.51 -25.60
CA LEU A 73 6.10 8.55 -24.61
C LEU A 73 7.51 9.10 -24.80
N MET A 74 8.46 8.23 -25.12
CA MET A 74 9.87 8.58 -25.28
C MET A 74 10.43 7.89 -26.54
N PRO A 75 10.38 8.54 -27.71
CA PRO A 75 10.89 7.96 -28.95
C PRO A 75 12.35 7.51 -28.79
N GLY A 76 12.62 6.23 -29.04
CA GLY A 76 13.95 5.63 -28.92
C GLY A 76 14.28 5.01 -27.56
N PHE A 77 13.38 5.10 -26.58
CA PHE A 77 13.48 4.34 -25.32
C PHE A 77 12.57 3.12 -25.33
N PRO A 78 12.99 1.99 -24.73
CA PRO A 78 12.09 0.89 -24.44
C PRO A 78 10.93 1.37 -23.56
N ALA A 79 9.69 0.98 -23.87
CA ALA A 79 8.49 1.37 -23.11
C ALA A 79 8.60 1.08 -21.61
N ARG A 80 9.29 -0.01 -21.24
CA ARG A 80 9.57 -0.38 -19.85
C ARG A 80 10.43 0.64 -19.10
N ASP A 81 11.38 1.26 -19.78
CA ASP A 81 12.26 2.27 -19.17
C ASP A 81 11.48 3.58 -19.01
N ALA A 82 10.70 3.98 -20.02
CA ALA A 82 9.80 5.12 -19.94
C ALA A 82 8.79 4.97 -18.78
N GLN A 83 8.19 3.78 -18.63
CA GLN A 83 7.33 3.44 -17.51
C GLN A 83 8.05 3.55 -16.16
N THR A 84 9.31 3.12 -16.08
CA THR A 84 10.10 3.18 -14.84
C THR A 84 10.37 4.62 -14.43
N ILE A 85 10.72 5.50 -15.38
CA ILE A 85 10.94 6.92 -15.12
C ILE A 85 9.62 7.57 -14.70
N PHE A 86 8.53 7.31 -15.43
CA PHE A 86 7.21 7.84 -15.10
C PHE A 86 6.77 7.45 -13.68
N VAL A 87 6.95 6.18 -13.28
CA VAL A 87 6.60 5.74 -11.91
C VAL A 87 7.42 6.49 -10.86
N GLY A 88 8.70 6.75 -11.13
CA GLY A 88 9.55 7.56 -10.25
C GLY A 88 8.97 8.96 -10.03
N THR A 89 8.66 9.67 -11.12
CA THR A 89 8.04 11.00 -11.06
C THR A 89 6.64 10.96 -10.44
N ALA A 90 5.86 9.92 -10.73
CA ALA A 90 4.53 9.78 -10.16
C ALA A 90 4.56 9.68 -8.62
N LEU A 91 5.51 8.91 -8.07
CA LEU A 91 5.71 8.80 -6.62
C LEU A 91 6.06 10.16 -5.98
N GLU A 92 6.84 11.01 -6.66
CA GLU A 92 7.14 12.37 -6.20
C GLU A 92 5.89 13.27 -6.16
N HIS A 93 4.93 13.03 -7.05
CA HIS A 93 3.61 13.69 -7.06
C HIS A 93 2.55 13.01 -6.17
N GLY A 94 2.97 12.08 -5.31
CA GLY A 94 2.10 11.36 -4.38
C GLY A 94 1.20 10.30 -5.03
N TRP A 95 1.47 9.92 -6.28
CA TRP A 95 0.81 8.80 -6.96
C TRP A 95 1.54 7.50 -6.66
N ASP A 96 0.78 6.48 -6.29
CA ASP A 96 1.28 5.15 -5.98
C ASP A 96 0.80 4.14 -7.02
N VAL A 97 1.59 3.10 -7.28
CA VAL A 97 1.22 2.03 -8.20
C VAL A 97 0.17 1.15 -7.52
N VAL A 98 -0.93 0.83 -8.21
CA VAL A 98 -1.89 -0.17 -7.71
C VAL A 98 -1.24 -1.54 -7.81
N PRO A 99 -0.92 -2.22 -6.68
CA PRO A 99 -0.23 -3.50 -6.73
C PRO A 99 -1.17 -4.59 -7.28
N ARG A 100 -0.63 -5.47 -8.13
CA ARG A 100 -1.30 -6.73 -8.47
C ARG A 100 -1.23 -7.70 -7.30
N GLN A 101 -2.12 -8.69 -7.27
CA GLN A 101 -2.21 -9.65 -6.16
C GLN A 101 -0.90 -10.43 -5.95
N ASP A 102 -0.20 -10.76 -7.03
CA ASP A 102 1.10 -11.43 -7.02
C ASP A 102 2.28 -10.51 -6.65
N GLU A 103 2.04 -9.19 -6.57
CA GLU A 103 3.01 -8.17 -6.15
C GLU A 103 2.83 -7.73 -4.68
N ILE A 104 1.83 -8.29 -3.99
CA ILE A 104 1.58 -8.14 -2.56
C ILE A 104 2.32 -9.26 -1.82
N ALA A 105 3.18 -8.87 -0.88
CA ALA A 105 3.85 -9.80 0.00
C ALA A 105 3.45 -9.58 1.46
N TYR A 106 3.67 -10.60 2.29
CA TYR A 106 3.43 -10.57 3.72
C TYR A 106 4.73 -10.86 4.44
N LEU A 107 5.07 -10.05 5.43
CA LEU A 107 6.33 -10.15 6.14
C LEU A 107 6.09 -10.10 7.64
N HIS A 108 6.69 -11.05 8.33
CA HIS A 108 6.89 -11.01 9.77
C HIS A 108 8.37 -11.30 10.06
N GLY A 109 8.91 -10.71 11.11
CA GLY A 109 10.29 -10.94 11.50
C GLY A 109 10.60 -10.44 12.89
N GLN A 110 11.70 -10.95 13.44
CA GLN A 110 12.19 -10.67 14.77
C GLN A 110 13.71 -10.60 14.76
N LEU A 111 14.27 -9.80 15.65
CA LEU A 111 15.72 -9.77 15.86
C LEU A 111 16.11 -10.88 16.83
N GLU A 112 16.96 -11.79 16.36
CA GLU A 112 17.59 -12.84 17.18
C GLU A 112 19.11 -12.73 17.06
N ALA A 113 19.78 -12.54 18.20
CA ALA A 113 21.24 -12.40 18.27
C ALA A 113 21.84 -11.34 17.30
N GLY A 114 21.09 -10.27 17.04
CA GLY A 114 21.49 -9.18 16.14
C GLY A 114 21.14 -9.38 14.67
N GLU A 115 20.60 -10.54 14.29
CA GLU A 115 20.18 -10.86 12.93
C GLU A 115 18.65 -10.87 12.78
N LEU A 116 18.16 -10.41 11.63
CA LEU A 116 16.74 -10.45 11.31
C LEU A 116 16.36 -11.87 10.85
N ARG A 117 15.67 -12.60 11.72
CA ARG A 117 14.95 -13.82 11.33
C ARG A 117 13.57 -13.43 10.87
N SER A 118 13.20 -13.84 9.67
CA SER A 118 11.94 -13.45 9.06
C SER A 118 11.29 -14.58 8.29
N VAL A 119 9.98 -14.49 8.22
CA VAL A 119 9.12 -15.31 7.38
C VAL A 119 8.44 -14.39 6.39
N PHE A 120 8.42 -14.80 5.13
CA PHE A 120 7.98 -13.94 4.05
C PHE A 120 7.18 -14.75 3.03
N ARG A 121 5.98 -14.26 2.71
CA ARG A 121 5.11 -14.86 1.71
C ARG A 121 5.09 -14.01 0.45
N PHE A 122 5.48 -14.61 -0.66
CA PHE A 122 5.48 -13.97 -1.98
C PHE A 122 5.28 -15.02 -3.09
N TYR A 123 4.55 -14.66 -4.16
CA TYR A 123 4.09 -15.62 -5.19
C TYR A 123 3.45 -16.89 -4.61
N GLY A 124 2.66 -16.75 -3.54
CA GLY A 124 1.96 -17.85 -2.89
C GLY A 124 2.81 -18.71 -1.93
N ASN A 125 4.13 -18.65 -2.00
CA ASN A 125 5.04 -19.47 -1.19
C ASN A 125 5.50 -18.73 0.06
N ILE A 126 5.57 -19.45 1.19
CA ILE A 126 6.17 -18.97 2.44
C ILE A 126 7.64 -19.42 2.48
N ARG A 127 8.54 -18.51 2.84
CA ARG A 127 9.97 -18.78 2.97
C ARG A 127 10.52 -18.16 4.25
N HIS A 128 11.49 -18.86 4.84
CA HIS A 128 12.22 -18.41 6.01
C HIS A 128 13.57 -17.85 5.60
N TYR A 129 13.96 -16.75 6.24
CA TYR A 129 15.21 -16.06 6.01
C TYR A 129 15.87 -15.82 7.35
N THR A 130 17.16 -16.15 7.45
CA THR A 130 17.93 -16.00 8.69
C THR A 130 18.69 -14.69 8.76
N THR A 131 18.81 -13.98 7.63
CA THR A 131 19.46 -12.66 7.56
C THR A 131 18.73 -11.71 6.63
N ARG A 132 18.91 -10.40 6.86
CA ARG A 132 18.36 -9.34 6.00
C ARG A 132 18.78 -9.49 4.54
N SER A 133 20.05 -9.81 4.29
CA SER A 133 20.61 -9.92 2.93
C SER A 133 19.95 -11.02 2.09
N GLN A 134 19.49 -12.10 2.71
CA GLN A 134 18.79 -13.17 1.98
C GLN A 134 17.35 -12.77 1.60
N LEU A 135 16.68 -11.97 2.44
CA LEU A 135 15.33 -11.46 2.19
C LEU A 135 15.32 -10.45 1.05
N MET A 136 16.33 -9.57 0.99
CA MET A 136 16.32 -8.38 0.13
C MET A 136 15.99 -8.62 -1.34
N PRO A 137 16.58 -9.62 -2.05
CA PRO A 137 16.28 -9.86 -3.46
C PRO A 137 14.81 -10.15 -3.75
N ASN A 138 14.07 -10.72 -2.78
CA ASN A 138 12.64 -10.96 -2.93
C ASN A 138 11.82 -9.73 -2.53
N LEU A 139 12.27 -9.02 -1.49
CA LEU A 139 11.59 -7.82 -0.98
C LEU A 139 11.47 -6.71 -2.03
N VAL A 140 12.56 -6.44 -2.77
CA VAL A 140 12.58 -5.36 -3.78
C VAL A 140 11.61 -5.56 -4.94
N ARG A 141 11.19 -6.81 -5.18
CA ARG A 141 10.27 -7.21 -6.26
C ARG A 141 8.81 -6.90 -5.92
N CYS A 142 8.50 -6.65 -4.66
CA CYS A 142 7.13 -6.48 -4.17
C CYS A 142 6.73 -5.01 -4.23
N LYS A 143 5.53 -4.71 -4.74
CA LYS A 143 5.01 -3.34 -4.77
C LYS A 143 4.31 -2.97 -3.46
N ARG A 144 3.85 -3.97 -2.72
CA ARG A 144 3.17 -3.82 -1.43
C ARG A 144 3.64 -4.89 -0.45
N ILE A 145 3.89 -4.49 0.78
CA ILE A 145 4.38 -5.39 1.83
C ILE A 145 3.48 -5.20 3.04
N VAL A 146 2.79 -6.25 3.43
CA VAL A 146 1.93 -6.28 4.62
C VAL A 146 2.78 -6.67 5.80
N VAL A 147 2.79 -5.81 6.83
CA VAL A 147 3.45 -6.04 8.11
C VAL A 147 2.46 -5.79 9.24
N PHE A 148 2.67 -6.42 10.39
CA PHE A 148 1.79 -6.21 11.54
C PHE A 148 2.00 -4.82 12.15
N SER A 149 3.23 -4.55 12.61
CA SER A 149 3.64 -3.32 13.31
C SER A 149 4.73 -2.57 12.54
N ARG A 150 4.99 -1.32 12.94
CA ARG A 150 6.07 -0.49 12.38
C ARG A 150 7.48 -0.95 12.76
N GLU A 151 7.62 -1.91 13.67
CA GLU A 151 8.92 -2.33 14.22
C GLU A 151 9.86 -2.90 13.16
N LEU A 152 9.31 -3.49 12.09
CA LEU A 152 10.08 -4.00 10.95
C LEU A 152 10.61 -2.90 10.02
N ILE A 153 9.99 -1.72 10.02
CA ILE A 153 10.35 -0.62 9.13
C ILE A 153 11.82 -0.18 9.31
N PRO A 154 12.28 0.21 10.50
CA PRO A 154 13.66 0.66 10.68
C PRO A 154 14.69 -0.42 10.36
N LEU A 155 14.34 -1.70 10.53
CA LEU A 155 15.25 -2.84 10.27
C LEU A 155 15.58 -3.00 8.78
N LEU A 156 14.65 -2.59 7.92
CA LEU A 156 14.73 -2.79 6.47
C LEU A 156 14.92 -1.48 5.69
N GLN A 157 14.52 -0.34 6.25
CA GLN A 157 14.62 0.96 5.59
C GLN A 157 16.07 1.35 5.25
N GLU A 158 17.04 0.97 6.08
CA GLU A 158 18.48 1.22 5.82
C GLU A 158 18.95 0.56 4.51
N ALA A 159 18.53 -0.69 4.27
CA ALA A 159 18.90 -1.44 3.07
C ALA A 159 17.96 -1.15 1.89
N PHE A 160 16.77 -0.63 2.17
CA PHE A 160 15.71 -0.42 1.20
C PHE A 160 14.87 0.80 1.57
N THR A 161 15.34 1.96 1.14
CA THR A 161 14.83 3.29 1.56
C THR A 161 13.34 3.50 1.29
N ILE A 162 12.80 2.88 0.23
CA ILE A 162 11.37 2.96 -0.12
C ILE A 162 10.50 1.94 0.62
N PHE A 163 11.07 1.09 1.49
CA PHE A 163 10.32 0.10 2.27
C PHE A 163 9.14 0.70 3.04
N PRO A 164 9.28 1.81 3.79
CA PRO A 164 8.16 2.41 4.52
C PRO A 164 7.00 2.78 3.58
N GLN A 165 7.31 3.30 2.39
CA GLN A 165 6.33 3.71 1.38
C GLN A 165 5.61 2.53 0.72
N ARG A 166 6.08 1.29 0.92
CA ARG A 166 5.42 0.07 0.43
C ARG A 166 4.68 -0.68 1.53
N CYS A 167 4.76 -0.23 2.78
CA CYS A 167 4.22 -0.97 3.92
C CYS A 167 2.73 -0.69 4.13
N TYR A 168 1.91 -1.74 4.05
CA TYR A 168 0.59 -1.76 4.68
C TYR A 168 0.78 -2.25 6.12
N VAL A 169 0.70 -1.32 7.08
CA VAL A 169 0.90 -1.61 8.50
C VAL A 169 -0.45 -1.90 9.15
N VAL A 170 -0.73 -3.16 9.46
CA VAL A 170 -2.05 -3.60 9.96
C VAL A 170 -2.43 -2.87 11.24
N SER A 171 -1.49 -2.67 12.18
CA SER A 171 -1.76 -1.95 13.43
C SER A 171 -2.22 -0.52 13.22
N ASP A 172 -1.70 0.18 12.20
CA ASP A 172 -2.06 1.57 11.93
C ASP A 172 -3.47 1.64 11.31
N VAL A 173 -3.79 0.71 10.42
CA VAL A 173 -5.12 0.61 9.84
C VAL A 173 -6.15 0.26 10.92
N LEU A 174 -5.84 -0.68 11.81
CA LEU A 174 -6.67 -1.03 12.95
C LEU A 174 -6.92 0.18 13.86
N ARG A 175 -5.87 0.90 14.26
CA ARG A 175 -6.00 2.09 15.10
C ARG A 175 -6.87 3.16 14.45
N ARG A 176 -6.75 3.35 13.13
CA ARG A 176 -7.57 4.31 12.39
C ARG A 176 -9.04 3.91 12.31
N VAL A 177 -9.33 2.63 12.05
CA VAL A 177 -10.71 2.16 11.82
C VAL A 177 -11.44 1.86 13.14
N ALA A 178 -10.73 1.33 14.14
CA ALA A 178 -11.30 0.86 15.40
C ALA A 178 -10.93 1.73 16.62
N GLY A 179 -9.99 2.67 16.48
CA GLY A 179 -9.48 3.52 17.57
C GLY A 179 -8.47 2.83 18.49
N HIS A 180 -8.30 1.51 18.38
CA HIS A 180 -7.38 0.72 19.21
C HIS A 180 -6.87 -0.52 18.45
N VAL A 181 -5.95 -1.27 19.09
CA VAL A 181 -5.35 -2.50 18.55
C VAL A 181 -5.22 -3.49 19.70
N ASP A 182 -5.84 -4.67 19.59
CA ASP A 182 -5.61 -5.78 20.52
C ASP A 182 -4.18 -6.34 20.36
N ASP A 183 -3.65 -7.01 21.39
CA ASP A 183 -2.40 -7.76 21.26
C ASP A 183 -2.52 -8.86 20.18
N VAL A 184 -1.39 -9.23 19.58
CA VAL A 184 -1.37 -10.10 18.38
C VAL A 184 -1.92 -11.50 18.68
N GLU A 185 -1.71 -12.01 19.89
CA GLU A 185 -2.22 -13.30 20.36
C GLU A 185 -3.74 -13.28 20.53
N THR A 186 -4.29 -12.24 21.16
CA THR A 186 -5.72 -12.02 21.28
C THR A 186 -6.36 -11.87 19.90
N LEU A 187 -5.75 -11.04 19.04
CA LEU A 187 -6.20 -10.84 17.68
C LEU A 187 -6.22 -12.15 16.88
N ALA A 188 -5.16 -12.95 16.97
CA ALA A 188 -5.10 -14.25 16.31
C ALA A 188 -6.23 -15.17 16.77
N ARG A 189 -6.40 -15.31 18.09
CA ARG A 189 -7.43 -16.16 18.69
C ARG A 189 -8.84 -15.73 18.28
N LEU A 190 -9.15 -14.44 18.33
CA LEU A 190 -10.45 -13.90 17.92
C LEU A 190 -10.73 -14.12 16.43
N ASN A 191 -9.67 -14.16 15.62
CA ASN A 191 -9.77 -14.46 14.19
C ASN A 191 -9.47 -15.94 13.90
N GLY A 192 -9.58 -16.85 14.87
CA GLY A 192 -9.49 -18.30 14.66
C GLY A 192 -8.14 -18.78 14.12
N ILE A 193 -7.05 -18.12 14.49
CA ILE A 193 -5.66 -18.54 14.23
C ILE A 193 -5.00 -18.80 15.58
N VAL A 194 -4.23 -19.88 15.68
CA VAL A 194 -3.39 -20.17 16.84
C VAL A 194 -1.95 -19.91 16.43
N LEU A 195 -1.21 -19.11 17.20
CA LEU A 195 0.17 -18.76 16.91
C LEU A 195 1.11 -19.74 17.62
N HIS A 196 1.84 -20.54 16.86
CA HIS A 196 2.86 -21.47 17.36
C HIS A 196 4.22 -21.24 16.69
N GLU A 197 4.21 -21.00 15.38
CA GLU A 197 5.40 -20.80 14.57
C GLU A 197 5.34 -19.47 13.82
N LEU A 198 6.47 -19.02 13.26
CA LEU A 198 6.52 -17.75 12.52
C LEU A 198 5.51 -17.73 11.35
N GLU A 199 5.28 -18.87 10.70
CA GLU A 199 4.31 -18.98 9.58
C GLU A 199 2.88 -18.61 9.99
N ASP A 200 2.49 -18.86 11.24
CA ASP A 200 1.14 -18.54 11.72
C ASP A 200 0.87 -17.03 11.72
N TYR A 201 1.91 -16.22 11.92
CA TYR A 201 1.80 -14.75 11.78
C TYR A 201 1.51 -14.34 10.34
N ILE A 202 2.10 -15.04 9.35
CA ILE A 202 1.76 -14.80 7.94
C ILE A 202 0.31 -15.19 7.66
N HIS A 203 -0.15 -16.34 8.19
CA HIS A 203 -1.55 -16.75 8.05
C HIS A 203 -2.51 -15.75 8.67
N LEU A 204 -2.17 -15.20 9.83
CA LEU A 204 -2.91 -14.11 10.45
C LEU A 204 -2.97 -12.88 9.54
N LEU A 205 -1.83 -12.37 9.08
CA LEU A 205 -1.77 -11.17 8.22
C LEU A 205 -2.58 -11.34 6.93
N VAL A 206 -2.48 -12.50 6.29
CA VAL A 206 -3.26 -12.85 5.09
C VAL A 206 -4.76 -12.83 5.38
N LYS A 207 -5.16 -13.33 6.55
CA LYS A 207 -6.57 -13.41 6.94
C LYS A 207 -7.16 -12.02 7.18
N ILE A 208 -6.44 -11.14 7.86
CA ILE A 208 -7.00 -9.88 8.36
C ILE A 208 -6.77 -8.68 7.42
N ALA A 209 -5.63 -8.61 6.71
CA ALA A 209 -5.29 -7.43 5.92
C ALA A 209 -6.29 -7.20 4.78
N GLY A 210 -6.85 -5.99 4.68
CA GLY A 210 -7.88 -5.63 3.70
C GLY A 210 -9.22 -6.36 3.84
N ASN A 211 -9.42 -7.12 4.92
CA ASN A 211 -10.62 -7.90 5.17
C ASN A 211 -11.37 -7.39 6.41
N THR A 212 -12.48 -8.06 6.72
CA THR A 212 -13.17 -7.86 8.01
C THR A 212 -12.39 -8.59 9.10
N VAL A 213 -12.08 -7.89 10.18
CA VAL A 213 -11.33 -8.39 11.33
C VAL A 213 -12.19 -8.32 12.58
N THR A 214 -12.10 -9.36 13.42
CA THR A 214 -12.76 -9.39 14.72
C THR A 214 -11.79 -8.92 15.80
N LEU A 215 -12.17 -7.89 16.54
CA LEU A 215 -11.49 -7.36 17.71
C LEU A 215 -12.35 -7.58 18.96
N SER A 216 -11.75 -7.37 20.13
CA SER A 216 -12.44 -7.42 21.42
C SER A 216 -13.65 -6.47 21.49
N SER A 217 -13.60 -5.36 20.77
CA SER A 217 -14.66 -4.35 20.69
C SER A 217 -15.72 -4.60 19.61
N GLY A 218 -15.52 -5.55 18.70
CA GLY A 218 -16.42 -5.78 17.57
C GLY A 218 -15.72 -6.13 16.27
N ALA A 219 -16.49 -6.18 15.18
CA ALA A 219 -15.99 -6.48 13.84
C ALA A 219 -15.82 -5.20 13.01
N TYR A 220 -14.68 -5.08 12.33
CA TYR A 220 -14.30 -3.88 11.57
C TYR A 220 -13.84 -4.26 10.18
N ARG A 221 -14.15 -3.42 9.18
CA ARG A 221 -13.65 -3.60 7.81
C ARG A 221 -12.36 -2.79 7.64
N LEU A 222 -11.25 -3.48 7.38
CA LEU A 222 -9.98 -2.80 7.12
C LEU A 222 -9.91 -2.25 5.69
N ASP A 223 -9.14 -1.17 5.53
CA ASP A 223 -8.83 -0.59 4.23
C ASP A 223 -8.23 -1.65 3.29
N PRO A 224 -8.61 -1.68 2.01
CA PRO A 224 -8.00 -2.58 1.03
C PRO A 224 -6.46 -2.51 1.03
N ILE A 225 -5.79 -3.67 0.95
CA ILE A 225 -4.32 -3.75 0.90
C ILE A 225 -3.76 -2.98 -0.30
N SER A 226 -4.54 -2.94 -1.38
CA SER A 226 -4.17 -2.26 -2.61
C SER A 226 -4.09 -0.75 -2.44
N TRP A 227 -4.77 -0.13 -1.47
CA TRP A 227 -4.79 1.33 -1.33
C TRP A 227 -3.42 1.91 -0.97
N PRO A 228 -3.16 3.19 -1.28
CA PRO A 228 -1.91 3.85 -0.89
C PRO A 228 -1.67 3.72 0.63
N PRO A 229 -0.42 3.44 1.03
CA PRO A 229 -0.11 3.39 2.45
C PRO A 229 -0.17 4.81 3.02
N THR A 230 -0.53 4.92 4.29
CA THR A 230 -0.40 6.20 4.99
C THR A 230 1.07 6.44 5.24
N VAL A 231 1.69 7.31 4.45
CA VAL A 231 3.01 7.81 4.77
C VAL A 231 2.79 8.89 5.82
N GLU A 232 2.80 8.52 7.10
CA GLU A 232 3.18 9.51 8.09
C GLU A 232 4.63 9.83 7.79
N SER A 233 4.90 11.08 7.42
CA SER A 233 6.25 11.62 7.40
C SER A 233 6.90 11.22 8.72
N VAL A 234 7.92 10.37 8.63
CA VAL A 234 8.78 10.04 9.78
C VAL A 234 9.43 11.36 10.15
N GLY A 235 8.84 12.05 11.14
CA GLY A 235 9.39 13.24 11.77
C GLY A 235 10.53 12.88 12.70
#